data_AF-A0A7Y6BRU2-F1
#
_entry.id   AF-A0A7Y6BRU2-F1
#
_cell.length_a   1.000
_cell.length_b   1.000
_cell.length_c   1.000
_cell.angle_alpha   90.00
_cell.angle_beta   90.00
_cell.angle_gamma   90.00
#
_symmetry.space_group_name_H-M   'P 1'
#
loop_
_entity.id
_entity.type
_entity.pdbx_description
1 polymer ?
#
loop_
_entity_poly.entity_id
_entity_poly.type
_entity_poly.pdbx_seq_one_letter_code
_entity_poly.pdbx_strand_id
1 'polypeptide(L)'
;HFVGNTAGFGHGINDGRPFWTGRFSNSTMDEILFYFPGDDNWWLGSYNGSELKWNLAGNTVGFGHGINDGRPFWVGDFNGDGREDILFYFPGDDNWWLGAFEGTELKWHFVGNTAGFGHGIN
;
A
#
# COMPACT_ATOMS: atom_id res chain seq x y z
N HIS A 1 1.33 23.82 -18.05
CA HIS A 1 0.59 23.56 -16.79
C HIS A 1 1.39 22.57 -16.00
N PHE A 2 1.74 22.88 -14.75
CA PHE A 2 2.40 21.90 -13.88
C PHE A 2 1.38 20.81 -13.54
N VAL A 3 1.52 19.65 -14.16
CA VAL A 3 0.65 18.50 -13.96
C VAL A 3 1.24 17.68 -12.82
N GLY A 4 0.48 17.41 -11.76
CA GLY A 4 0.93 16.62 -10.60
C GLY A 4 1.38 17.42 -9.37
N ASN A 5 0.67 18.48 -8.99
CA ASN A 5 0.94 19.15 -7.71
C ASN A 5 0.58 18.22 -6.54
N THR A 6 1.54 17.87 -5.70
CA THR A 6 1.35 17.11 -4.45
C THR A 6 0.83 17.98 -3.29
N ALA A 7 0.26 19.14 -3.58
CA ALA A 7 -0.34 20.02 -2.58
C ALA A 7 -1.33 19.23 -1.70
N GLY A 8 -1.09 19.23 -0.38
CA GLY A 8 -1.81 18.42 0.59
C GLY A 8 -1.05 17.19 1.09
N PHE A 9 -0.16 16.60 0.29
CA PHE A 9 0.72 15.47 0.67
C PHE A 9 2.12 15.92 1.14
N GLY A 10 2.37 17.23 1.08
CA GLY A 10 3.62 17.88 1.49
C GLY A 10 4.62 18.08 0.36
N HIS A 11 5.49 19.09 0.52
CA HIS A 11 6.65 19.39 -0.33
C HIS A 11 7.78 18.33 -0.21
N GLY A 12 7.49 17.18 0.41
CA GLY A 12 8.45 16.24 0.98
C GLY A 12 8.14 14.79 0.65
N ILE A 13 8.07 14.45 -0.64
CA ILE A 13 8.09 13.06 -1.13
C ILE A 13 9.37 12.31 -0.69
N ASN A 14 10.39 13.02 -0.20
CA ASN A 14 11.66 12.48 0.29
C ASN A 14 11.66 12.13 1.80
N ASP A 15 10.51 11.86 2.40
CA ASP A 15 10.39 11.49 3.82
C ASP A 15 10.54 9.98 4.09
N GLY A 16 10.94 9.21 3.07
CA GLY A 16 11.14 7.77 3.17
C GLY A 16 9.83 6.97 3.23
N ARG A 17 8.67 7.61 2.98
CA ARG A 17 7.42 6.87 2.82
C ARG A 17 7.52 5.93 1.61
N PRO A 18 6.91 4.74 1.68
CA PRO A 18 7.03 3.78 0.60
C PRO A 18 6.11 4.14 -0.58
N PHE A 19 6.64 3.94 -1.79
CA PHE A 19 5.93 4.13 -3.07
C PHE A 19 6.08 2.88 -3.91
N TRP A 20 5.01 2.49 -4.59
CA TRP A 20 4.99 1.35 -5.49
C TRP A 20 4.33 1.71 -6.80
N THR A 21 4.78 1.06 -7.87
CA THR A 21 4.26 1.23 -9.22
C THR A 21 3.76 -0.09 -9.75
N GLY A 22 2.58 -0.06 -10.37
CA GLY A 22 2.06 -1.12 -11.22
C GLY A 22 0.55 -1.25 -11.15
N ARG A 23 0.01 -2.40 -11.56
CA ARG A 23 -1.43 -2.56 -11.81
C ARG A 23 -2.19 -2.99 -10.57
N PHE A 24 -2.58 -2.03 -9.73
CA PHE A 24 -3.32 -2.31 -8.48
C PHE A 24 -4.83 -2.44 -8.69
N SER A 25 -5.44 -1.52 -9.45
CA SER A 25 -6.88 -1.50 -9.67
C SER A 25 -7.30 -2.21 -10.97
N ASN A 26 -8.60 -2.16 -11.28
CA ASN A 26 -9.15 -2.66 -12.56
C ASN A 26 -8.64 -1.92 -13.81
N SER A 27 -7.77 -0.93 -13.65
CA SER A 27 -7.04 -0.31 -14.75
C SER A 27 -6.21 -1.34 -15.52
N THR A 28 -6.02 -1.11 -16.82
CA THR A 28 -5.07 -1.86 -17.64
C THR A 28 -3.69 -1.20 -17.67
N MET A 29 -3.57 0.00 -17.10
CA MET A 29 -2.36 0.78 -17.01
C MET A 29 -1.78 0.69 -15.61
N ASP A 30 -0.47 0.81 -15.50
CA ASP A 30 0.21 0.94 -14.22
C ASP A 30 -0.17 2.25 -13.51
N GLU A 31 -0.20 2.17 -12.19
CA GLU A 31 -0.63 3.21 -11.26
C GLU A 31 0.45 3.43 -10.19
N ILE A 32 0.31 4.48 -9.40
CA ILE A 32 1.20 4.76 -8.26
C ILE A 32 0.41 4.57 -6.97
N LEU A 33 0.85 3.67 -6.10
CA LEU A 33 0.28 3.49 -4.77
C LEU A 33 1.29 3.94 -3.71
N PHE A 34 0.85 4.66 -2.69
CA PHE A 34 1.69 4.99 -1.55
C PHE A 34 0.91 5.11 -0.26
N TYR A 35 1.60 4.90 0.86
CA TYR A 35 1.09 5.14 2.20
C TYR A 35 1.53 6.51 2.71
N PHE A 36 0.61 7.29 3.29
CA PHE A 36 0.90 8.57 3.91
C PHE A 36 0.82 8.47 5.45
N PRO A 37 1.95 8.56 6.16
CA PRO A 37 1.96 8.44 7.62
C PRO A 37 1.25 9.58 8.35
N GLY A 38 1.02 10.71 7.68
CA GLY A 38 0.36 11.87 8.28
C GLY A 38 -1.13 11.66 8.56
N ASP A 39 -1.78 10.73 7.86
CA ASP A 39 -3.21 10.42 7.99
C ASP A 39 -3.54 8.91 7.99
N ASP A 40 -2.51 8.07 7.95
CA ASP A 40 -2.56 6.61 7.84
C ASP A 40 -3.32 6.06 6.63
N ASN A 41 -3.49 6.90 5.61
CA ASN A 41 -4.19 6.52 4.39
C ASN A 41 -3.23 6.04 3.32
N TRP A 42 -3.78 5.19 2.47
CA TRP A 42 -3.20 4.75 1.21
C TRP A 42 -3.84 5.53 0.08
N TRP A 43 -3.02 5.97 -0.88
CA TRP A 43 -3.44 6.82 -1.98
C TRP A 43 -3.03 6.21 -3.30
N LEU A 44 -4.01 6.07 -4.21
CA LEU A 44 -3.80 5.57 -5.56
C LEU A 44 -3.82 6.74 -6.55
N GLY A 45 -2.73 6.89 -7.29
CA GLY A 45 -2.56 7.82 -8.38
C GLY A 45 -2.73 7.12 -9.73
N SER A 46 -3.75 7.52 -10.48
CA SER A 46 -4.00 6.99 -11.82
C SER A 46 -3.92 8.12 -12.84
N TYR A 47 -3.26 7.87 -13.97
CA TYR A 47 -3.22 8.85 -15.06
C TYR A 47 -4.50 8.77 -15.90
N ASN A 48 -5.24 9.88 -15.97
CA ASN A 48 -6.53 9.92 -16.69
C ASN A 48 -6.41 10.39 -18.15
N GLY A 49 -5.19 10.51 -18.69
CA GLY A 49 -4.92 11.02 -20.03
C GLY A 49 -4.56 12.51 -20.10
N SER A 50 -4.74 13.26 -19.01
CA SER A 50 -4.29 14.66 -18.91
C SER A 50 -3.50 14.92 -17.62
N GLU A 51 -3.91 14.32 -16.51
CA GLU A 51 -3.30 14.51 -15.20
C GLU A 51 -3.26 13.23 -14.35
N LEU A 52 -2.38 13.24 -13.35
CA LEU A 52 -2.42 12.26 -12.26
C LEU A 52 -3.55 12.64 -11.32
N LYS A 53 -4.51 11.75 -11.16
CA LYS A 53 -5.61 11.88 -10.20
C LYS A 53 -5.33 10.98 -9.00
N TRP A 54 -5.29 11.56 -7.80
CA TRP A 54 -5.11 10.85 -6.54
C TRP A 54 -6.47 10.55 -5.90
N ASN A 55 -6.70 9.31 -5.49
CA ASN A 55 -7.90 8.88 -4.78
C ASN A 55 -7.49 8.16 -3.49
N LEU A 56 -8.28 8.34 -2.43
CA LEU A 56 -8.15 7.54 -1.21
C LEU A 56 -8.41 6.07 -1.58
N ALA A 57 -7.42 5.22 -1.36
CA ALA A 57 -7.48 3.80 -1.66
C ALA A 57 -7.89 2.99 -0.44
N GLY A 58 -7.32 3.27 0.73
CA GLY A 58 -7.56 2.50 1.94
C GLY A 58 -6.84 3.12 3.12
N ASN A 59 -6.84 2.42 4.25
CA ASN A 59 -6.26 2.92 5.50
C ASN A 59 -5.72 1.75 6.34
N THR A 60 -4.72 2.01 7.18
CA THR A 60 -4.08 1.01 8.07
C THR A 60 -4.18 1.33 9.57
N VAL A 61 -5.16 2.13 10.01
CA VAL A 61 -5.37 2.56 11.40
C VAL A 61 -5.53 1.38 12.37
N GLY A 62 -6.07 0.25 11.90
CA GLY A 62 -6.15 -0.99 12.67
C GLY A 62 -4.81 -1.66 12.95
N PHE A 63 -3.75 -1.26 12.25
CA PHE A 63 -2.36 -1.72 12.41
C PHE A 63 -1.49 -0.70 13.15
N GLY A 64 -2.11 0.34 13.73
CA GLY A 64 -1.43 1.45 14.40
C GLY A 64 -1.04 2.58 13.44
N HIS A 65 -0.51 3.65 14.05
CA HIS A 65 -0.02 4.82 13.32
C HIS A 65 1.36 4.58 12.74
N GLY A 66 1.62 5.10 11.53
CA GLY A 66 2.97 5.16 10.95
C GLY A 66 3.58 3.78 10.67
N ILE A 67 2.88 2.95 9.90
CA ILE A 67 3.35 1.59 9.57
C ILE A 67 4.55 1.56 8.60
N ASN A 68 5.07 2.72 8.22
CA ASN A 68 6.34 2.90 7.52
C ASN A 68 7.55 2.91 8.48
N ASP A 69 7.50 2.06 9.50
CA ASP A 69 8.49 1.95 10.58
C ASP A 69 9.76 1.17 10.20
N GLY A 70 10.01 1.00 8.90
CA GLY A 70 11.10 0.20 8.36
C GLY A 70 10.75 -1.27 8.15
N ARG A 71 9.52 -1.71 8.45
CA ARG A 71 9.06 -3.04 8.05
C ARG A 71 9.08 -3.19 6.52
N PRO A 72 9.41 -4.38 6.00
CA PRO A 72 9.30 -4.62 4.57
C PRO A 72 7.83 -4.69 4.12
N PHE A 73 7.61 -4.21 2.91
CA PHE A 73 6.39 -4.45 2.14
C PHE A 73 6.80 -5.12 0.84
N TRP A 74 6.04 -6.12 0.44
CA TRP A 74 6.22 -6.81 -0.84
C TRP A 74 5.05 -6.51 -1.76
N VAL A 75 5.34 -6.43 -3.05
CA VAL A 75 4.36 -6.16 -4.09
C VAL A 75 4.41 -7.25 -5.13
N GLY A 76 3.23 -7.74 -5.51
CA GLY A 76 3.08 -8.77 -6.53
C GLY A 76 1.65 -9.28 -6.60
N ASP A 77 1.34 -10.01 -7.66
CA ASP A 77 0.06 -10.73 -7.80
C ASP A 77 0.07 -11.98 -6.92
N PHE A 78 -0.31 -11.81 -5.65
CA PHE A 78 -0.30 -12.89 -4.66
C PHE A 78 -1.60 -13.67 -4.69
N ASN A 79 -2.70 -13.03 -5.08
CA ASN A 79 -4.02 -13.65 -5.12
C ASN A 79 -4.37 -14.32 -6.48
N GLY A 80 -3.58 -14.05 -7.54
CA GLY A 80 -3.72 -14.67 -8.86
C GLY A 80 -4.74 -14.01 -9.79
N ASP A 81 -5.22 -12.82 -9.47
CA ASP A 81 -6.23 -12.10 -10.27
C ASP A 81 -5.64 -11.21 -11.38
N GLY A 82 -4.30 -11.24 -11.52
CA GLY A 82 -3.55 -10.45 -12.48
C GLY A 82 -3.23 -9.04 -12.01
N ARG A 83 -3.72 -8.59 -10.86
CA ARG A 83 -3.38 -7.29 -10.28
C ARG A 83 -2.33 -7.45 -9.19
N GLU A 84 -1.63 -6.38 -8.90
CA GLU A 84 -0.66 -6.33 -7.84
C GLU A 84 -1.35 -6.10 -6.49
N ASP A 85 -0.93 -6.87 -5.51
CA ASP A 85 -1.33 -6.77 -4.11
C ASP A 85 -0.14 -6.26 -3.26
N ILE A 86 -0.43 -5.82 -2.04
CA ILE A 86 0.56 -5.43 -1.03
C ILE A 86 0.60 -6.46 0.09
N LEU A 87 1.74 -7.08 0.37
CA LEU A 87 1.90 -8.01 1.49
C LEU A 87 2.84 -7.41 2.54
N PHE A 88 2.48 -7.52 3.81
CA PHE A 88 3.40 -7.22 4.92
C PHE A 88 3.13 -8.09 6.14
N TYR A 89 4.14 -8.22 7.00
CA TYR A 89 4.00 -8.82 8.34
C TYR A 89 3.74 -7.71 9.36
N PHE A 90 2.75 -7.92 10.23
CA PHE A 90 2.43 -7.01 11.32
C PHE A 90 2.93 -7.57 12.66
N PRO A 91 3.98 -6.97 13.26
CA PRO A 91 4.49 -7.43 14.55
C PRO A 91 3.51 -7.25 15.71
N GLY A 92 2.48 -6.42 15.55
CA GLY A 92 1.50 -6.16 16.61
C GLY A 92 0.55 -7.33 16.88
N ASP A 93 0.37 -8.24 15.91
CA ASP A 93 -0.48 -9.42 16.04
C ASP A 93 0.16 -10.72 15.53
N ASP A 94 1.44 -10.68 15.17
CA ASP A 94 2.22 -11.79 14.62
C ASP A 94 1.66 -12.40 13.33
N ASN A 95 0.91 -11.63 12.53
CA ASN A 95 0.27 -12.12 11.32
C ASN A 95 0.77 -11.44 10.05
N TRP A 96 0.57 -12.12 8.92
CA TRP A 96 0.74 -11.60 7.57
C TRP A 96 -0.59 -11.10 7.04
N TRP A 97 -0.54 -9.92 6.42
CA TRP A 97 -1.70 -9.20 5.91
C TRP A 97 -1.50 -8.87 4.44
N LEU A 98 -2.49 -9.23 3.63
CA LEU A 98 -2.55 -8.97 2.20
C LEU A 98 -3.54 -7.84 1.90
N GLY A 99 -3.07 -6.77 1.29
CA GLY A 99 -3.84 -5.67 0.75
C GLY A 99 -4.15 -5.92 -0.71
N ALA A 100 -5.42 -6.14 -1.06
CA ALA A 100 -5.87 -6.31 -2.43
C ALA A 100 -6.96 -5.27 -2.76
N PHE A 101 -7.01 -4.81 -4.02
CA PHE A 101 -8.08 -3.92 -4.44
C PHE A 101 -9.38 -4.70 -4.70
N GLU A 102 -10.40 -4.35 -3.93
CA GLU A 102 -11.79 -4.76 -4.15
C GLU A 102 -12.59 -3.58 -4.68
N GLY A 103 -12.84 -3.57 -6.00
CA GLY A 103 -13.47 -2.42 -6.66
C GLY A 103 -12.50 -1.25 -6.71
N THR A 104 -12.76 -0.21 -5.91
CA THR A 104 -11.90 1.00 -5.82
C THR A 104 -11.18 1.13 -4.49
N GLU A 105 -11.37 0.17 -3.57
CA GLU A 105 -10.80 0.22 -2.22
C GLU A 105 -9.74 -0.87 -2.05
N LEU A 106 -8.62 -0.50 -1.45
CA LEU A 106 -7.60 -1.40 -0.94
C LEU A 106 -8.07 -1.98 0.40
N LYS A 107 -8.28 -3.29 0.45
CA LYS A 107 -8.75 -4.00 1.64
C LYS A 107 -7.72 -4.99 2.15
N TRP A 108 -7.65 -5.10 3.47
CA TRP A 108 -6.68 -5.95 4.17
C TRP A 108 -7.30 -7.29 4.57
N HIS A 109 -6.63 -8.36 4.19
CA HIS A 109 -7.02 -9.73 4.44
C HIS A 109 -5.95 -10.43 5.28
N PHE A 110 -6.36 -11.11 6.35
CA PHE A 110 -5.50 -12.02 7.08
C PHE A 110 -5.14 -13.20 6.17
N VAL A 111 -3.84 -13.44 5.98
CA VAL A 111 -3.34 -14.52 5.10
C VAL A 111 -2.46 -15.55 5.83
N GLY A 112 -2.37 -15.46 7.16
CA GLY A 112 -1.71 -16.46 8.00
C GLY A 112 -0.68 -15.87 8.95
N ASN A 113 0.07 -16.75 9.60
CA ASN A 113 1.22 -16.40 10.44
C ASN A 113 2.38 -17.38 10.18
N THR A 114 3.54 -17.08 10.73
CA THR A 114 4.73 -17.96 10.69
C THR A 114 4.74 -18.98 11.82
N ALA A 115 3.61 -19.24 12.48
CA ALA A 115 3.55 -20.22 13.56
C ALA A 115 4.03 -21.60 13.07
N GLY A 116 4.94 -22.22 13.82
CA GLY A 116 5.55 -23.50 13.46
C GLY A 116 6.77 -23.41 12.54
N PHE A 117 7.05 -22.26 11.93
CA PHE A 117 8.33 -21.98 11.29
C PHE A 117 9.24 -21.25 12.28
N GLY A 118 9.98 -22.03 13.08
CA GLY A 118 11.10 -21.56 13.90
C GLY A 118 10.85 -20.27 14.67
N HIS A 119 10.37 -20.36 15.91
CA HIS A 119 10.78 -19.40 16.92
C HIS A 119 12.31 -19.47 17.00
N GLY A 120 12.99 -18.61 16.25
CA GLY A 120 14.40 -18.36 16.43
C GLY A 120 14.56 -17.65 17.77
N ILE A 121 14.75 -18.44 18.83
CA ILE A 121 15.56 -18.10 20.00
C ILE A 121 16.54 -16.96 19.69
N ASN A 122 16.21 -15.75 20.15
CA ASN A 122 16.96 -14.97 21.17
C ASN A 122 16.19 -13.71 21.56
#